data_AF-A0A1S4CKE6-F1
#
_entry.id   AF-A0A1S4CKE6-F1
#
_cell.length_a   1.000
_cell.length_b   1.000
_cell.length_c   1.000
_cell.angle_alpha   90.00
_cell.angle_beta   90.00
_cell.angle_gamma   90.00
#
_symmetry.space_group_name_H-M   'P 1'
#
loop_
_entity.id
_entity.type
_entity.pdbx_description
1 polymer ?
#
loop_
_entity_poly.entity_id
_entity_poly.type
_entity_poly.pdbx_seq_one_letter_code
_entity_poly.pdbx_strand_id
1 'polypeptide(L)'
;MLTLEDHLRKPADYTVFHHYRVDVFCKVLDWQFQGINDRFDEVTTDLLHGVGCLNPIDSFSSFDIKKIMKMVELYPDDFDEFQMSAFENPLASYIINVCDFDERFSNLNGLSDLSKRLVKTKKHSVYPLVFLLVKLALLLPVATATVERAFLSNEVYQE
;
A
#
# COMPACT_ATOMS: atom_id res chain seq x y z
N MET A 1 -37.93 8.90 -57.19
CA MET A 1 -37.60 10.15 -56.48
C MET A 1 -37.39 9.78 -55.01
N LEU A 2 -36.13 9.69 -54.58
CA LEU A 2 -35.71 9.38 -53.21
C LEU A 2 -35.74 10.68 -52.38
N THR A 3 -36.34 10.67 -51.19
CA THR A 3 -36.07 11.57 -50.03
C THR A 3 -36.97 11.11 -48.88
N LEU A 4 -36.59 11.01 -47.60
CA LEU A 4 -35.36 11.26 -46.86
C LEU A 4 -35.59 10.59 -45.49
N GLU A 5 -34.67 9.73 -45.08
CA GLU A 5 -34.63 9.13 -43.74
C GLU A 5 -34.15 10.14 -42.66
N ASP A 6 -34.55 9.86 -41.42
CA ASP A 6 -33.70 9.91 -40.21
C ASP A 6 -33.21 11.27 -39.65
N HIS A 7 -34.09 12.15 -39.16
CA HIS A 7 -33.64 13.37 -38.45
C HIS A 7 -34.40 13.80 -37.19
N LEU A 8 -34.87 12.89 -36.32
CA LEU A 8 -35.27 13.33 -34.96
C LEU A 8 -35.13 12.26 -33.86
N ARG A 9 -33.92 11.73 -33.63
CA ARG A 9 -33.70 10.83 -32.48
C ARG A 9 -32.29 10.86 -31.88
N LYS A 10 -31.57 12.00 -31.87
CA LYS A 10 -30.13 12.00 -31.54
C LYS A 10 -29.52 13.04 -30.56
N PRO A 11 -30.22 14.00 -29.88
CA PRO A 11 -29.54 14.81 -28.84
C PRO A 11 -29.84 14.40 -27.38
N ALA A 12 -31.10 14.05 -27.07
CA ALA A 12 -31.51 13.82 -25.68
C ALA A 12 -31.06 12.46 -25.14
N ASP A 13 -31.15 11.41 -25.97
CA ASP A 13 -30.82 10.05 -25.59
C ASP A 13 -29.33 9.89 -25.25
N TYR A 14 -28.45 10.57 -25.99
CA TYR A 14 -27.01 10.55 -25.75
C TYR A 14 -26.63 11.21 -24.42
N THR A 15 -27.34 12.28 -24.04
CA THR A 15 -27.09 13.03 -22.81
C THR A 15 -27.56 12.25 -21.58
N VAL A 16 -28.73 11.61 -21.67
CA VAL A 16 -29.28 10.75 -20.60
C VAL A 16 -28.47 9.47 -20.45
N PHE A 17 -28.08 8.83 -21.56
CA PHE A 17 -27.26 7.62 -21.53
C PHE A 17 -25.86 7.88 -20.96
N HIS A 18 -25.27 9.04 -21.26
CA HIS A 18 -23.99 9.45 -20.67
C HIS A 18 -24.11 9.82 -19.20
N HIS A 19 -25.18 10.52 -18.81
CA HIS A 19 -25.43 10.78 -17.40
C HIS A 19 -25.63 9.46 -16.62
N TYR A 20 -26.37 8.51 -17.18
CA TYR A 20 -26.56 7.19 -16.60
C TYR A 20 -25.24 6.39 -16.51
N ARG A 21 -24.41 6.41 -17.57
CA ARG A 21 -23.09 5.75 -17.55
C ARG A 21 -22.13 6.38 -16.54
N VAL A 22 -22.12 7.70 -16.42
CA VAL A 22 -21.30 8.41 -15.44
C VAL A 22 -21.80 8.14 -14.03
N ASP A 23 -23.10 8.16 -13.78
CA ASP A 23 -23.67 7.87 -12.46
C ASP A 23 -23.45 6.42 -12.02
N VAL A 24 -23.60 5.46 -12.93
CA VAL A 24 -23.29 4.05 -12.66
C VAL A 24 -21.79 3.90 -12.39
N PHE A 25 -20.93 4.56 -13.17
CA PHE A 25 -19.48 4.52 -12.97
C PHE A 25 -19.07 5.15 -11.64
N CYS A 26 -19.60 6.32 -11.29
CA CYS A 26 -19.35 6.97 -10.00
C CYS A 26 -19.87 6.14 -8.83
N LYS A 27 -21.04 5.52 -8.95
CA LYS A 27 -21.55 4.60 -7.90
C LYS A 27 -20.69 3.35 -7.74
N VAL A 28 -20.14 2.81 -8.82
CA VAL A 28 -19.19 1.70 -8.76
C VAL A 28 -17.89 2.14 -8.10
N LEU A 29 -17.38 3.34 -8.43
CA LEU A 29 -16.21 3.91 -7.77
C LEU A 29 -16.47 4.18 -6.28
N ASP A 30 -17.60 4.77 -5.92
CA ASP A 30 -17.98 5.04 -4.53
C ASP A 30 -18.17 3.73 -3.75
N TRP A 31 -18.75 2.69 -4.37
CA TRP A 31 -18.86 1.36 -3.78
C TRP A 31 -17.50 0.69 -3.61
N GLN A 32 -16.59 0.82 -4.58
CA GLN A 32 -15.22 0.32 -4.43
C GLN A 32 -14.46 1.12 -3.37
N PHE A 33 -14.64 2.44 -3.32
CA PHE A 33 -14.03 3.30 -2.32
C PHE A 33 -14.58 3.01 -0.94
N GLN A 34 -15.89 2.78 -0.78
CA GLN A 34 -16.50 2.30 0.45
C GLN A 34 -16.03 0.88 0.79
N GLY A 35 -15.98 -0.05 -0.16
CA GLY A 35 -15.47 -1.40 0.08
C GLY A 35 -13.99 -1.45 0.42
N ILE A 36 -13.22 -0.43 0.02
CA ILE A 36 -11.85 -0.17 0.45
C ILE A 36 -11.87 0.47 1.85
N ASN A 37 -12.66 1.53 2.06
CA ASN A 37 -12.75 2.29 3.31
C ASN A 37 -13.36 1.48 4.47
N ASP A 38 -14.22 0.50 4.18
CA ASP A 38 -14.81 -0.47 5.11
C ASP A 38 -13.85 -1.64 5.38
N ARG A 39 -12.87 -1.88 4.49
CA ARG A 39 -11.72 -2.76 4.71
C ARG A 39 -10.54 -2.04 5.37
N PHE A 40 -10.55 -0.72 5.40
CA PHE A 40 -9.61 0.11 6.14
C PHE A 40 -10.14 0.32 7.57
N ASP A 41 -10.04 -0.72 8.38
CA ASP A 41 -10.16 -0.52 9.82
C ASP A 41 -8.95 0.27 10.38
N GLU A 42 -8.99 0.60 11.66
CA GLU A 42 -7.89 1.27 12.36
C GLU A 42 -6.56 0.50 12.18
N VAL A 43 -6.65 -0.84 12.16
CA VAL A 43 -5.52 -1.76 11.96
C VAL A 43 -4.88 -1.58 10.57
N THR A 44 -5.66 -1.52 9.51
CA THR A 44 -5.16 -1.34 8.13
C THR A 44 -4.59 0.06 7.92
N THR A 45 -5.16 1.05 8.61
CA THR A 45 -4.65 2.43 8.61
C THR A 45 -3.31 2.54 9.33
N ASP A 46 -3.17 1.93 10.51
CA ASP A 46 -1.91 1.89 11.26
C ASP A 46 -0.83 1.12 10.48
N LEU A 47 -1.20 0.03 9.80
CA LEU A 47 -0.31 -0.73 8.94
C LEU A 47 0.26 0.14 7.80
N LEU A 48 -0.60 0.84 7.05
CA LEU A 48 -0.15 1.70 5.96
C LEU A 48 0.67 2.89 6.46
N HIS A 49 0.31 3.48 7.60
CA HIS A 49 1.09 4.53 8.21
C HIS A 49 2.50 4.04 8.57
N GLY A 50 2.61 2.85 9.18
CA GLY A 50 3.89 2.23 9.49
C GLY A 50 4.74 1.95 8.23
N VAL A 51 4.12 1.44 7.16
CA VAL A 51 4.78 1.23 5.86
C VAL A 51 5.28 2.55 5.27
N GLY A 52 4.47 3.61 5.36
CA GLY A 52 4.86 4.95 4.92
C GLY A 52 6.08 5.51 5.66
N CYS A 53 6.26 5.14 6.93
CA CYS A 53 7.43 5.53 7.74
C CYS A 53 8.73 4.80 7.35
N LEU A 54 8.64 3.72 6.57
CA LEU A 54 9.81 3.01 6.02
C LEU A 54 10.26 3.55 4.66
N ASN A 55 9.58 4.58 4.14
CA ASN A 55 9.89 5.17 2.85
C ASN A 55 11.27 5.86 2.90
N PRO A 56 12.24 5.46 2.06
CA PRO A 56 13.57 6.05 2.10
C PRO A 56 13.69 7.39 1.35
N ILE A 57 12.62 7.87 0.71
CA ILE A 57 12.59 9.16 0.01
C ILE A 57 12.87 10.30 1.00
N ASP A 58 13.60 11.31 0.53
CA ASP A 58 13.99 12.49 1.31
C ASP A 58 14.64 12.11 2.65
N SER A 59 15.54 11.12 2.61
CA SER A 59 16.27 10.62 3.77
C SER A 59 15.36 10.17 4.92
N PHE A 60 14.31 9.41 4.59
CA PHE A 60 13.35 8.90 5.58
C PHE A 60 12.60 10.02 6.33
N SER A 61 12.28 11.12 5.65
CA SER A 61 11.56 12.27 6.25
C SER A 61 10.21 11.92 6.88
N SER A 62 9.57 10.83 6.43
CA SER A 62 8.30 10.32 6.97
C SER A 62 8.47 9.41 8.19
N PHE A 63 9.69 9.17 8.66
CA PHE A 63 9.98 8.26 9.76
C PHE A 63 9.28 8.71 11.05
N ASP A 64 8.52 7.80 11.64
CA ASP A 64 7.87 7.97 12.93
C ASP A 64 7.88 6.63 13.65
N ILE A 65 8.66 6.56 14.74
CA ILE A 65 8.82 5.35 15.54
C ILE A 65 7.48 4.83 16.06
N LYS A 66 6.55 5.71 16.46
CA LYS A 66 5.27 5.28 17.06
C LYS A 66 4.38 4.60 16.04
N LYS A 67 4.38 5.10 14.80
CA LYS A 67 3.61 4.49 13.70
C LYS A 67 4.21 3.15 13.27
N ILE A 68 5.53 3.02 13.29
CA ILE A 68 6.20 1.74 13.04
C ILE A 68 5.87 0.74 14.16
N MET A 69 5.87 1.17 15.43
CA MET A 69 5.52 0.29 16.55
C MET A 69 4.07 -0.20 16.47
N LYS A 70 3.12 0.67 16.09
CA LYS A 70 1.74 0.26 15.79
C LYS A 70 1.66 -0.80 14.69
N MET A 71 2.46 -0.67 13.63
CA MET A 71 2.56 -1.71 12.60
C MET A 71 3.14 -3.03 13.15
N VAL A 72 4.13 -2.98 14.04
CA VAL A 72 4.75 -4.18 14.64
C VAL A 72 3.74 -4.96 15.49
N GLU A 73 2.89 -4.26 16.25
CA GLU A 73 1.82 -4.86 17.07
C GLU A 73 0.83 -5.71 16.25
N LEU A 74 0.74 -5.48 14.94
CA LEU A 74 -0.11 -6.24 14.02
C LEU A 74 0.46 -7.60 13.61
N TYR A 75 1.73 -7.89 13.95
CA TYR A 75 2.42 -9.12 13.59
C TYR A 75 2.94 -9.86 14.84
N PRO A 76 2.07 -10.30 15.77
CA PRO A 76 2.49 -10.97 17.00
C PRO A 76 3.18 -12.32 16.78
N ASP A 77 2.98 -12.95 15.61
CA ASP A 77 3.64 -14.22 15.26
C ASP A 77 5.08 -14.00 14.75
N ASP A 78 5.39 -12.81 14.21
CA ASP A 78 6.69 -12.46 13.65
C ASP A 78 7.59 -11.71 14.64
N PHE A 79 7.00 -11.08 15.67
CA PHE A 79 7.69 -10.32 16.70
C PHE A 79 7.30 -10.83 18.09
N ASP A 80 8.27 -11.40 18.82
CA ASP A 80 8.03 -11.80 20.21
C ASP A 80 7.90 -10.57 21.14
N GLU A 81 7.26 -10.75 22.29
CA GLU A 81 7.00 -9.66 23.26
C GLU A 81 8.29 -8.96 23.71
N PHE A 82 9.38 -9.72 23.86
CA PHE A 82 10.68 -9.18 24.24
C PHE A 82 11.27 -8.32 23.12
N GLN A 83 11.22 -8.80 21.88
CA GLN A 83 11.63 -8.07 20.68
C GLN A 83 10.85 -6.77 20.58
N MET A 84 9.51 -6.81 20.66
CA MET A 84 8.68 -5.60 20.62
C MET A 84 9.11 -4.57 21.68
N SER A 85 9.25 -4.99 22.94
CA SER A 85 9.63 -4.11 24.05
C SER A 85 11.03 -3.50 23.89
N ALA A 86 11.94 -4.20 23.20
CA ALA A 86 13.31 -3.77 23.00
C ALA A 86 13.56 -3.16 21.61
N PHE A 87 12.57 -3.15 20.70
CA PHE A 87 12.78 -2.86 19.28
C PHE A 87 13.01 -1.38 18.96
N GLU A 88 12.50 -0.48 19.81
CA GLU A 88 12.68 0.96 19.64
C GLU A 88 14.17 1.36 19.55
N ASN A 89 15.03 0.74 20.37
CA ASN A 89 16.45 1.04 20.41
C ASN A 89 17.20 0.60 19.13
N PRO A 90 17.08 -0.66 18.65
CA PRO A 90 17.57 -1.07 17.34
C PRO A 90 17.04 -0.22 16.19
N LEU A 91 15.77 0.20 16.22
CA LEU A 91 15.17 1.01 15.16
C LEU A 91 15.75 2.43 15.14
N ALA A 92 15.89 3.07 16.29
CA ALA A 92 16.56 4.37 16.41
C ALA A 92 18.04 4.29 15.97
N SER A 93 18.74 3.22 16.38
CA SER A 93 20.11 2.95 15.94
C SER A 93 20.21 2.75 14.42
N TYR A 94 19.22 2.10 13.80
CA TYR A 94 19.15 1.94 12.36
C TYR A 94 19.06 3.30 11.64
N ILE A 95 18.15 4.19 12.07
CA ILE A 95 18.00 5.51 11.46
C ILE A 95 19.32 6.29 11.53
N ILE A 96 19.92 6.38 12.70
CA ILE A 96 21.17 7.12 12.88
C ILE A 96 22.27 6.48 12.02
N ASN A 97 22.54 5.19 12.18
CA ASN A 97 23.73 4.55 11.58
C ASN A 97 23.58 4.14 10.11
N VAL A 98 22.37 4.16 9.55
CA VAL A 98 22.09 3.77 8.16
C VAL A 98 21.51 4.92 7.38
N CYS A 99 20.47 5.58 7.90
CA CYS A 99 19.80 6.64 7.16
C CYS A 99 20.59 7.95 7.18
N ASP A 100 21.15 8.34 8.33
CA ASP A 100 21.83 9.63 8.47
C ASP A 100 23.31 9.58 8.07
N PHE A 101 24.01 8.50 8.40
CA PHE A 101 25.47 8.41 8.25
C PHE A 101 25.98 7.54 7.10
N ASP A 102 25.18 6.62 6.55
CA ASP A 102 25.63 5.73 5.48
C ASP A 102 25.18 6.27 4.11
N GLU A 103 26.05 7.05 3.46
CA GLU A 103 25.79 7.67 2.15
C GLU A 103 25.33 6.67 1.06
N ARG A 104 25.60 5.37 1.23
CA ARG A 104 25.13 4.32 0.30
C ARG A 104 23.62 4.14 0.30
N PHE A 105 22.92 4.69 1.30
CA PHE A 105 21.47 4.73 1.44
C PHE A 105 20.86 6.07 1.01
N SER A 106 21.66 6.99 0.48
CA SER A 106 21.14 8.21 -0.17
C SER A 106 20.42 7.89 -1.49
N ASN A 107 19.45 8.73 -1.87
CA ASN A 107 18.77 8.71 -3.18
C ASN A 107 18.13 7.35 -3.55
N LEU A 108 17.45 6.70 -2.61
CA LEU A 108 16.67 5.49 -2.88
C LEU A 108 15.27 5.86 -3.37
N ASN A 109 14.77 5.20 -4.41
CA ASN A 109 13.45 5.52 -5.01
C ASN A 109 12.28 4.82 -4.32
N GLY A 110 12.54 4.00 -3.29
CA GLY A 110 11.51 3.30 -2.55
C GLY A 110 11.99 2.02 -1.85
N LEU A 111 11.04 1.27 -1.30
CA LEU A 111 11.26 0.06 -0.49
C LEU A 111 12.02 -1.05 -1.23
N SER A 112 11.82 -1.20 -2.55
CA SER A 112 12.54 -2.22 -3.34
C SER A 112 14.05 -1.93 -3.39
N ASP A 113 14.42 -0.66 -3.62
CA ASP A 113 15.81 -0.22 -3.65
C ASP A 113 16.44 -0.30 -2.27
N LEU A 114 15.69 0.06 -1.23
CA LEU A 114 16.09 -0.10 0.16
C LEU A 114 16.42 -1.56 0.49
N SER A 115 15.51 -2.49 0.18
CA SER A 115 15.71 -3.93 0.43
C SER A 115 16.96 -4.47 -0.26
N LYS A 116 17.14 -4.17 -1.56
CA LYS A 116 18.34 -4.55 -2.31
C LYS A 116 19.61 -3.98 -1.68
N ARG A 117 19.56 -2.73 -1.19
CA ARG A 117 20.70 -2.06 -0.56
C ARG A 117 21.07 -2.71 0.77
N LEU A 118 20.09 -3.04 1.62
CA LEU A 118 20.28 -3.74 2.89
C LEU A 118 20.94 -5.11 2.72
N VAL A 119 20.59 -5.82 1.64
CA VAL A 119 21.24 -7.09 1.29
C VAL A 119 22.69 -6.86 0.87
N LYS A 120 22.91 -5.94 -0.08
CA LYS A 120 24.25 -5.63 -0.63
C LYS A 120 25.24 -5.17 0.43
N THR A 121 24.81 -4.38 1.41
CA THR A 121 25.66 -3.86 2.50
C THR A 121 25.73 -4.78 3.71
N LYS A 122 25.07 -5.95 3.67
CA LYS A 122 24.93 -6.90 4.80
C LYS A 122 24.23 -6.31 6.04
N LYS A 123 23.61 -5.12 5.93
CA LYS A 123 22.85 -4.49 7.02
C LYS A 123 21.60 -5.28 7.40
N HIS A 124 21.06 -6.11 6.49
CA HIS A 124 19.98 -7.04 6.81
C HIS A 124 20.32 -8.06 7.92
N SER A 125 21.60 -8.41 8.11
CA SER A 125 22.04 -9.28 9.21
C SER A 125 22.29 -8.51 10.50
N VAL A 126 22.63 -7.21 10.39
CA VAL A 126 22.88 -6.32 11.54
C VAL A 126 21.56 -5.82 12.14
N TYR A 127 20.57 -5.57 11.28
CA TYR A 127 19.23 -5.09 11.65
C TYR A 127 18.15 -6.06 11.12
N PRO A 128 18.10 -7.31 11.62
CA PRO A 128 17.20 -8.34 11.09
C PRO A 128 15.72 -7.98 11.22
N LEU A 129 15.33 -7.35 12.32
CA LEU A 129 13.95 -6.92 12.57
C LEU A 129 13.51 -5.75 11.67
N VAL A 130 14.41 -4.80 11.38
CA VAL A 130 14.14 -3.74 10.40
C VAL A 130 14.01 -4.32 9.00
N PHE A 131 14.84 -5.30 8.66
CA PHE A 131 14.75 -5.98 7.37
C PHE A 131 13.44 -6.79 7.25
N LEU A 132 12.95 -7.38 8.34
CA LEU A 132 11.65 -8.03 8.41
C LEU A 132 10.51 -7.05 8.12
N LEU A 133 10.51 -5.88 8.75
CA LEU A 133 9.53 -4.82 8.44
C LEU A 133 9.50 -4.43 6.96
N VAL A 134 10.69 -4.25 6.35
CA VAL A 134 10.79 -3.93 4.92
C VAL A 134 10.24 -5.07 4.05
N LYS A 135 10.42 -6.34 4.45
CA LYS A 135 9.81 -7.48 3.75
C LYS A 135 8.30 -7.48 3.88
N LEU A 136 7.76 -7.29 5.08
CA LEU A 136 6.32 -7.23 5.31
C LEU A 136 5.68 -6.11 4.47
N ALA A 137 6.29 -4.93 4.46
CA ALA A 137 5.88 -3.80 3.62
C ALA A 137 5.90 -4.11 2.11
N LEU A 138 6.85 -4.91 1.64
CA LEU A 138 6.93 -5.34 0.24
C LEU A 138 5.94 -6.46 -0.13
N LEU A 139 5.47 -7.23 0.85
CA LEU A 139 4.50 -8.32 0.66
C LEU A 139 3.05 -7.83 0.69
N LEU A 140 2.79 -6.70 1.34
CA LEU A 140 1.48 -6.05 1.41
C LEU A 140 0.77 -5.90 0.05
N PRO A 141 1.40 -5.35 -1.01
CA PRO A 141 0.77 -5.24 -2.33
C PRO A 141 0.39 -6.59 -2.96
N VAL A 142 1.14 -7.65 -2.64
CA VAL A 142 0.88 -9.00 -3.15
C VAL A 142 -0.35 -9.60 -2.47
N ALA A 143 -0.55 -9.33 -1.18
CA ALA A 143 -1.75 -9.72 -0.47
C ALA A 143 -2.99 -9.00 -1.03
N THR A 144 -2.91 -7.69 -1.29
CA THR A 144 -4.02 -6.92 -1.87
C THR A 144 -4.43 -7.44 -3.25
N ALA A 145 -3.47 -7.67 -4.15
CA ALA A 145 -3.75 -8.19 -5.49
C ALA A 145 -4.26 -9.65 -5.48
N THR A 146 -3.80 -10.47 -4.53
CA THR A 146 -4.25 -11.87 -4.38
C THR A 146 -5.68 -11.93 -3.85
N VAL A 147 -6.01 -11.07 -2.89
CA VAL A 147 -7.35 -10.91 -2.35
C VAL A 147 -8.30 -10.41 -3.45
N GLU A 148 -7.94 -9.36 -4.18
CA GLU A 148 -8.71 -8.87 -5.33
C GLU A 148 -8.94 -9.96 -6.39
N ARG A 149 -7.92 -10.74 -6.74
CA ARG A 149 -8.04 -11.84 -7.72
C ARG A 149 -8.90 -13.00 -7.21
N ALA A 150 -8.83 -13.31 -5.92
CA ALA A 150 -9.66 -14.35 -5.29
C ALA A 150 -11.14 -13.93 -5.25
N PHE A 151 -11.41 -12.66 -4.95
CA PHE A 151 -12.77 -12.09 -5.01
C PHE A 151 -13.32 -12.10 -6.45
N LEU A 152 -12.54 -11.67 -7.44
CA LEU A 152 -12.95 -11.74 -8.85
C LEU A 152 -13.14 -13.17 -9.35
N SER A 153 -12.37 -14.14 -8.84
CA SER A 153 -12.53 -15.54 -9.24
C SER A 153 -13.79 -16.17 -8.67
N ASN A 154 -14.24 -15.77 -7.47
CA ASN A 154 -15.46 -16.28 -6.86
C ASN A 154 -16.75 -15.75 -7.53
N GLU A 155 -16.68 -14.60 -8.21
CA GLU A 155 -17.81 -14.06 -8.99
C GLU A 155 -17.96 -14.74 -10.37
N VAL A 156 -16.92 -15.42 -10.89
CA VAL A 156 -16.95 -16.10 -12.20
C VAL A 156 -17.59 -17.50 -12.14
N TYR A 157 -17.84 -18.07 -10.94
CA TYR A 157 -18.46 -19.41 -10.78
C TYR A 157 -19.95 -19.37 -10.41
N GLN A 158 -20.65 -18.26 -10.68
CA GLN A 158 -22.11 -18.12 -10.47
C GLN A 158 -22.89 -17.82 -11.78
N GLU A 159 -22.42 -18.31 -12.93
CA GLU A 159 -23.25 -18.43 -14.15
C GLU A 159 -23.79 -19.84 -14.34
#